data_AF-A0A7K1BFG1-F1
#
_entry.id   AF-A0A7K1BFG1-F1
#
_cell.length_a   1.000
_cell.length_b   1.000
_cell.length_c   1.000
_cell.angle_alpha   90.00
_cell.angle_beta   90.00
_cell.angle_gamma   90.00
#
_symmetry.space_group_name_H-M   'P 1'
#
loop_
_entity.id
_entity.type
_entity.pdbx_description
1 polymer ?
#
loop_
_entity_poly.entity_id
_entity_poly.type
_entity_poly.pdbx_seq_one_letter_code
_entity_poly.pdbx_strand_id
1 'polypeptide(L)'
;MDQLQASYAECKRLNALHGKTYYLATLLLPKSKRPYVHALYGFARYADEIVDDLESTLTVQEKSDALGTWGEKILQDLKSGKSDDAIGRALIDT
;
A
#
# COMPACT_ATOMS: atom_id res chain seq x y z
N MET A 1 -1.81 -14.77 -12.80
CA MET A 1 -1.24 -14.46 -11.47
C MET A 1 -2.43 -14.18 -10.57
N ASP A 2 -2.48 -14.74 -9.36
CA ASP A 2 -3.59 -14.49 -8.42
C ASP A 2 -3.60 -13.01 -7.98
N GLN A 3 -4.77 -12.46 -7.64
CA GLN A 3 -4.96 -11.05 -7.26
C GLN A 3 -4.13 -10.69 -6.02
N LEU A 4 -4.01 -11.61 -5.05
CA LEU A 4 -3.17 -11.40 -3.86
C LEU A 4 -1.69 -11.30 -4.24
N GLN A 5 -1.22 -12.17 -5.12
CA GLN A 5 0.17 -12.14 -5.58
C GLN A 5 0.49 -10.88 -6.40
N ALA A 6 -0.47 -10.41 -7.21
CA ALA A 6 -0.35 -9.13 -7.90
C ALA A 6 -0.28 -7.95 -6.92
N SER A 7 -1.10 -7.97 -5.86
CA SER A 7 -1.06 -6.95 -4.81
C SER A 7 0.30 -6.90 -4.11
N TYR A 8 0.86 -8.05 -3.71
CA TYR A 8 2.21 -8.10 -3.15
C TYR A 8 3.29 -7.61 -4.11
N ALA A 9 3.16 -7.93 -5.40
CA ALA A 9 4.10 -7.49 -6.42
C ALA A 9 4.06 -5.96 -6.58
N GLU A 10 2.88 -5.36 -6.53
CA GLU A 10 2.71 -3.91 -6.62
C GLU A 10 3.28 -3.19 -5.38
N CYS A 11 2.99 -3.70 -4.18
CA CYS A 11 3.58 -3.19 -2.94
C CYS A 11 5.12 -3.26 -2.96
N LYS A 12 5.68 -4.34 -3.51
CA LYS A 12 7.13 -4.47 -3.72
C LYS A 12 7.66 -3.46 -4.75
N ARG A 13 6.92 -3.21 -5.84
CA ARG A 13 7.28 -2.22 -6.87
C ARG A 13 7.32 -0.81 -6.28
N LEU A 14 6.31 -0.43 -5.50
CA LEU A 14 6.25 0.86 -4.80
C LEU A 14 7.44 1.04 -3.86
N ASN A 15 7.76 0.02 -3.05
CA ASN A 15 8.91 0.05 -2.15
C ASN A 15 10.23 0.20 -2.91
N ALA A 16 10.42 -0.54 -4.01
CA ALA A 16 11.62 -0.42 -4.84
C ALA A 16 11.77 0.96 -5.50
N LEU A 17 10.64 1.60 -5.89
CA LEU A 17 10.64 2.87 -6.60
C LEU A 17 10.87 4.07 -5.65
N HIS A 18 10.13 4.12 -4.54
CA HIS A 18 10.10 5.29 -3.64
C HIS A 18 10.92 5.09 -2.37
N GLY A 19 11.15 3.84 -1.97
CA GLY A 19 11.70 3.49 -0.66
C GLY A 19 13.08 2.86 -0.71
N LYS A 20 13.97 3.25 -1.63
CA LYS A 20 15.24 2.53 -1.91
C LYS A 20 16.00 2.06 -0.66
N THR A 21 16.16 2.92 0.35
CA THR A 21 16.82 2.55 1.62
C THR A 21 16.01 1.50 2.40
N TYR A 22 14.69 1.69 2.54
CA TYR A 22 13.78 0.71 3.16
C TYR A 22 13.71 -0.61 2.37
N TYR A 23 13.74 -0.55 1.04
CA TYR A 23 13.76 -1.71 0.17
C TYR A 23 15.02 -2.54 0.43
N LEU A 24 16.20 -1.89 0.44
CA LEU A 24 17.47 -2.54 0.74
C LEU A 24 17.48 -3.14 2.15
N ALA A 25 16.97 -2.41 3.14
CA ALA A 25 16.83 -2.92 4.51
C ALA A 25 15.90 -4.15 4.57
N THR A 26 14.81 -4.14 3.80
CA THR A 26 13.87 -5.27 3.70
C THR A 26 14.54 -6.53 3.15
N LEU A 27 15.53 -6.40 2.26
CA LEU A 27 16.29 -7.54 1.72
C LEU A 27 17.14 -8.26 2.79
N LEU A 28 17.43 -7.62 3.92
CA LEU A 28 18.15 -8.23 5.05
C LEU A 28 17.27 -9.18 5.87
N LEU A 29 15.95 -9.11 5.74
CA LEU A 29 15.01 -9.98 6.46
C LEU A 29 14.94 -11.39 5.85
N PRO A 30 14.47 -12.41 6.61
CA PRO A 30 14.16 -13.73 6.05
C PRO A 30 13.21 -13.63 4.86
N LYS A 31 13.44 -14.43 3.80
CA LYS A 31 12.66 -14.36 2.55
C LYS A 31 11.14 -14.43 2.77
N SER A 32 10.69 -15.22 3.75
CA SER A 32 9.27 -15.39 4.09
C SER A 32 8.64 -14.14 4.72
N LYS A 33 9.42 -13.22 5.28
CA LYS A 33 8.90 -12.00 5.93
C LYS A 33 8.87 -10.77 5.03
N ARG A 34 9.65 -10.77 3.95
CA ARG A 34 9.77 -9.64 3.02
C ARG A 34 8.45 -9.22 2.37
N PRO A 35 7.57 -10.14 1.90
CA PRO A 35 6.30 -9.76 1.28
C PRO A 35 5.44 -8.88 2.19
N TYR A 36 5.32 -9.26 3.47
CA TYR A 36 4.56 -8.51 4.46
C TYR A 36 5.13 -7.11 4.71
N VAL A 37 6.45 -6.96 4.75
CA VAL A 37 7.10 -5.65 4.88
C VAL A 37 6.91 -4.79 3.64
N HIS A 38 6.94 -5.39 2.44
CA HIS A 38 6.60 -4.67 1.22
C HIS A 38 5.13 -4.21 1.24
N ALA A 39 4.19 -5.03 1.72
CA ALA A 39 2.78 -4.65 1.86
C ALA A 39 2.58 -3.47 2.82
N LEU A 40 3.22 -3.49 3.99
CA LEU A 40 3.18 -2.37 4.94
C LEU A 40 3.72 -1.07 4.32
N TYR A 41 4.84 -1.17 3.59
CA TYR A 41 5.40 -0.01 2.89
C TYR A 41 4.47 0.48 1.77
N GLY A 42 3.91 -0.44 0.96
CA GLY A 42 2.99 -0.12 -0.13
C GLY A 42 1.75 0.61 0.37
N PHE A 43 1.16 0.16 1.49
CA PHE A 43 0.06 0.84 2.16
C PHE A 43 0.41 2.28 2.54
N ALA A 44 1.53 2.49 3.25
CA ALA A 44 1.94 3.82 3.68
C ALA A 44 2.23 4.74 2.49
N ARG A 45 2.96 4.26 1.49
CA ARG A 45 3.28 5.06 0.30
C ARG A 45 2.04 5.41 -0.51
N TYR A 46 1.08 4.49 -0.64
CA TYR A 46 -0.15 4.78 -1.37
C TYR A 46 -0.98 5.87 -0.66
N ALA A 47 -1.06 5.82 0.68
CA ALA A 47 -1.68 6.89 1.46
C ALA A 47 -1.00 8.25 1.23
N ASP A 48 0.35 8.27 1.21
CA ASP A 48 1.10 9.47 0.90
C ASP A 48 0.81 9.97 -0.53
N GLU A 49 0.80 9.10 -1.54
CA GLU A 49 0.50 9.51 -2.93
C GLU A 49 -0.88 10.17 -3.07
N ILE A 50 -1.89 9.74 -2.31
CA ILE A 50 -3.23 10.38 -2.31
C ILE A 50 -3.12 11.87 -1.94
N VAL A 51 -2.20 12.24 -1.04
CA VAL A 51 -2.03 13.61 -0.54
C VAL A 51 -0.94 14.36 -1.31
N ASP A 52 0.15 13.68 -1.65
CA ASP A 52 1.38 14.26 -2.18
C ASP A 52 1.41 14.35 -3.70
N ASP A 53 0.50 13.69 -4.43
CA ASP A 53 0.49 13.71 -5.90
C ASP A 53 0.53 15.17 -6.40
N LEU A 54 1.69 15.53 -6.96
CA LEU A 54 2.05 16.87 -7.42
C LEU A 54 1.38 17.19 -8.76
N GLU A 55 0.99 16.16 -9.52
CA GLU A 55 0.26 16.31 -10.79
C GLU A 55 -1.26 16.29 -10.57
N SER A 56 -1.71 16.04 -9.33
CA SER A 56 -3.12 16.03 -8.97
C SER A 56 -3.75 17.41 -9.14
N THR A 57 -4.88 17.47 -9.85
CA THR A 57 -5.71 18.67 -9.94
C THR A 57 -6.68 18.82 -8.76
N LEU A 58 -6.59 17.93 -7.76
CA LEU A 58 -7.47 17.95 -6.58
C LEU A 58 -7.06 19.07 -5.62
N THR A 59 -8.07 19.69 -5.02
CA THR A 59 -7.91 20.60 -3.88
C THR A 59 -7.47 19.83 -2.63
N VAL A 60 -6.97 20.56 -1.63
CA VAL A 60 -6.60 19.98 -0.33
C VAL A 60 -7.79 19.25 0.31
N GLN A 61 -9.01 19.78 0.19
CA GLN A 61 -10.20 19.14 0.74
C GLN A 61 -10.52 17.83 0.01
N GLU A 62 -10.47 17.80 -1.32
CA GLU A 62 -10.71 16.58 -2.09
C GLU A 62 -9.66 15.50 -1.81
N LYS A 63 -8.39 15.88 -1.60
CA LYS A 63 -7.34 14.95 -1.15
C LYS A 63 -7.64 14.38 0.24
N SER A 64 -8.09 15.22 1.16
CA SER A 64 -8.51 14.79 2.50
C SER A 64 -9.71 13.83 2.43
N ASP A 65 -10.70 14.13 1.60
CA ASP A 65 -11.90 13.29 1.43
C ASP A 65 -11.54 11.94 0.78
N ALA A 66 -10.64 11.95 -0.21
CA ALA A 66 -10.12 10.75 -0.84
C ALA A 66 -9.35 9.85 0.15
N LEU A 67 -8.46 10.43 0.94
CA LEU A 67 -7.72 9.71 1.97
C LEU A 67 -8.67 9.15 3.04
N GLY A 68 -9.65 9.93 3.48
CA GLY A 68 -10.67 9.49 4.44
C GLY A 68 -11.49 8.32 3.91
N THR A 69 -12.02 8.44 2.69
CA THR A 69 -12.80 7.39 2.04
C THR A 69 -12.00 6.10 1.88
N TRP A 70 -10.75 6.21 1.41
CA TRP A 70 -9.88 5.04 1.25
C TRP A 70 -9.51 4.42 2.60
N GLY A 71 -9.19 5.22 3.61
CA GLY A 71 -8.88 4.75 4.96
C GLY A 71 -10.06 4.02 5.63
N GLU A 72 -11.28 4.55 5.50
CA GLU A 72 -12.49 3.89 5.99
C GLU A 72 -12.71 2.54 5.33
N LYS A 73 -12.51 2.45 4.02
CA LYS A 73 -12.57 1.19 3.28
C LYS A 73 -11.54 0.18 3.80
N ILE A 74 -10.29 0.57 3.97
CA ILE A 74 -9.24 -0.32 4.51
C ILE A 74 -9.61 -0.84 5.91
N LEU A 75 -10.18 0.01 6.77
CA LEU A 75 -10.64 -0.42 8.10
C LEU A 75 -11.81 -1.41 8.04
N GLN A 76 -12.70 -1.28 7.05
CA GLN A 76 -13.77 -2.25 6.81
C GLN A 76 -13.21 -3.57 6.27
N ASP A 77 -12.27 -3.50 5.33
CA ASP A 77 -11.60 -4.66 4.74
C ASP A 77 -10.84 -5.46 5.79
N LEU A 78 -10.16 -4.78 6.72
CA LEU A 78 -9.47 -5.41 7.86
C LEU A 78 -10.43 -6.19 8.76
N LYS A 79 -11.63 -5.66 9.00
CA LYS A 79 -12.67 -6.36 9.78
C LYS A 79 -13.23 -7.58 9.02
N SER A 80 -13.31 -7.50 7.70
CA SER A 80 -13.85 -8.59 6.86
C SER A 80 -12.81 -9.66 6.50
N GLY A 81 -11.52 -9.36 6.64
CA GLY A 81 -10.40 -10.21 6.23
C GLY A 81 -10.24 -10.31 4.72
N LYS A 82 -10.88 -9.42 3.95
CA LYS A 82 -10.83 -9.39 2.48
C LYS A 82 -10.80 -7.95 2.00
N SER A 83 -10.11 -7.73 0.88
CA SER A 83 -10.09 -6.43 0.20
C SER A 83 -10.14 -6.63 -1.31
N ASP A 84 -10.87 -5.77 -2.01
CA ASP A 84 -10.84 -5.66 -3.46
C ASP A 84 -9.78 -4.64 -3.95
N ASP A 85 -9.21 -3.85 -3.04
CA ASP A 85 -8.18 -2.85 -3.31
C ASP A 85 -6.84 -3.49 -3.73
N ALA A 86 -6.18 -2.88 -4.71
CA ALA A 86 -4.93 -3.39 -5.28
C ALA A 86 -3.76 -3.38 -4.27
N ILE A 87 -3.75 -2.47 -3.30
CA ILE A 87 -2.75 -2.37 -2.23
C ILE A 87 -3.28 -3.01 -0.95
N GLY A 88 -4.53 -2.73 -0.61
CA GLY A 88 -5.20 -3.20 0.60
C GLY A 88 -5.22 -4.72 0.71
N ARG A 89 -5.37 -5.45 -0.40
CA ARG A 89 -5.40 -6.93 -0.37
C ARG A 89 -4.15 -7.56 0.23
N ALA A 90 -2.96 -7.07 -0.09
CA ALA A 90 -1.71 -7.56 0.49
C ALA A 90 -1.55 -7.14 1.96
N LEU A 91 -2.10 -5.98 2.34
CA LEU A 91 -2.11 -5.51 3.73
C LEU A 91 -3.01 -6.40 4.60
N ILE A 92 -4.22 -6.74 4.13
CA ILE A 92 -5.17 -7.54 4.91
C ILE A 92 -4.66 -8.98 5.11
N ASP A 93 -3.80 -9.48 4.22
CA ASP A 93 -3.19 -10.81 4.32
C ASP A 93 -1.97 -10.88 5.28
N THR A 94 -1.41 -9.75 5.73
CA THR A 94 -0.21 -9.75 6.61
C THR A 94 -0.49 -10.18 8.04
#